data_AF-A0A841BPD9-F1
#
_entry.id   AF-A0A841BPD9-F1
#
_cell.length_a   1.000
_cell.length_b   1.000
_cell.length_c   1.000
_cell.angle_alpha   90.00
_cell.angle_beta   90.00
_cell.angle_gamma   90.00
#
_symmetry.space_group_name_H-M   'P 1'
#
loop_
_entity.id
_entity.type
_entity.pdbx_description
1 polymer ?
#
loop_
_entity_poly.entity_id
_entity_poly.type
_entity_poly.pdbx_seq_one_letter_code
_entity_poly.pdbx_strand_id
1 'polypeptide(L)'
;MSADEERVLNTFLKDGRIVTMPAKAGKRRVLLEHVAAAFEPGVRIPEREVDAVLRAFYETDWVALRRYLIDAGLMARENGLYWRTGGPVDVG
;
A
#
# COMPACT_ATOMS: atom_id res chain seq x y z
N MET A 1 -15.64 -5.39 -1.42
CA MET A 1 -15.02 -4.91 -2.66
C MET A 1 -16.11 -4.85 -3.72
N SER A 2 -16.28 -3.71 -4.39
CA SER A 2 -17.30 -3.51 -5.43
C SER A 2 -16.82 -4.00 -6.80
N ALA A 3 -17.74 -4.24 -7.73
CA ALA A 3 -17.41 -4.63 -9.10
C ALA A 3 -16.59 -3.54 -9.85
N ASP A 4 -16.72 -2.28 -9.46
CA ASP A 4 -15.91 -1.18 -10.00
C ASP A 4 -14.47 -1.22 -9.45
N GLU A 5 -14.30 -1.52 -8.17
CA GLU A 5 -12.98 -1.68 -7.54
C GLU A 5 -12.22 -2.86 -8.16
N GLU A 6 -12.89 -4.00 -8.35
CA GLU A 6 -12.29 -5.17 -8.98
C GLU A 6 -11.84 -4.88 -10.43
N ARG A 7 -12.66 -4.16 -11.21
CA ARG A 7 -12.26 -3.68 -12.56
C ARG A 7 -11.05 -2.77 -12.52
N VAL A 8 -10.94 -1.90 -11.52
CA VAL A 8 -9.74 -1.06 -11.33
C VAL A 8 -8.54 -1.97 -11.07
N LEU A 9 -8.61 -2.88 -10.11
CA LEU A 9 -7.49 -3.79 -9.78
C LEU A 9 -7.05 -4.60 -10.99
N ASN A 10 -7.97 -5.21 -11.74
CA ASN A 10 -7.65 -5.99 -12.95
C ASN A 10 -7.01 -5.16 -14.07
N THR A 11 -7.22 -3.83 -14.08
CA THR A 11 -6.60 -2.94 -15.08
C THR A 11 -5.15 -2.61 -14.72
N PHE A 12 -4.84 -2.47 -13.42
CA PHE A 12 -3.55 -1.97 -12.94
C PHE A 12 -2.65 -3.06 -12.34
N LEU A 13 -3.21 -4.23 -12.06
CA LEU A 13 -2.50 -5.40 -11.61
C LEU A 13 -2.46 -6.45 -12.72
N LYS A 14 -1.29 -7.06 -12.90
CA LYS A 14 -1.11 -8.27 -13.69
C LYS A 14 -0.37 -9.28 -12.82
N ASP A 15 -0.97 -10.45 -12.60
CA ASP A 15 -0.41 -11.50 -11.74
C ASP A 15 -0.03 -10.98 -10.33
N GLY A 16 -0.85 -10.07 -9.78
CA GLY A 16 -0.63 -9.44 -8.48
C GLY A 16 0.40 -8.29 -8.48
N ARG A 17 1.00 -7.96 -9.63
CA ARG A 17 1.99 -6.88 -9.76
C ARG A 17 1.41 -5.64 -10.43
N ILE A 18 1.73 -4.48 -9.89
CA ILE A 18 1.40 -3.17 -10.46
C ILE A 18 2.15 -3.01 -11.78
N VAL A 19 1.40 -2.90 -12.87
CA VAL A 19 1.97 -2.61 -14.19
C VAL A 19 2.07 -1.12 -14.46
N THR A 20 1.15 -0.32 -13.88
CA THR A 20 1.18 1.13 -13.99
C THR A 20 0.41 1.78 -12.86
N MET A 21 0.88 2.95 -12.39
CA MET A 21 0.21 3.69 -11.33
C MET A 21 -0.95 4.52 -11.90
N PRO A 22 -2.18 4.42 -11.37
CA PRO A 22 -3.31 5.18 -11.89
C PRO A 22 -3.12 6.69 -11.77
N ALA A 23 -3.37 7.44 -12.85
CA ALA A 23 -3.33 8.91 -12.82
C ALA A 23 -4.48 9.52 -12.00
N LYS A 24 -5.68 8.90 -12.03
CA LYS A 24 -6.86 9.39 -11.29
C LYS A 24 -6.79 9.00 -9.82
N ALA A 25 -6.94 9.97 -8.92
CA ALA A 25 -6.84 9.78 -7.47
C ALA A 25 -7.76 8.69 -6.93
N GLY A 26 -9.03 8.63 -7.35
CA GLY A 26 -9.96 7.58 -6.89
C GLY A 26 -9.53 6.16 -7.27
N LYS A 27 -9.05 5.96 -8.49
CA LYS A 27 -8.53 4.64 -8.92
C LYS A 27 -7.23 4.29 -8.20
N ARG A 28 -6.36 5.29 -7.98
CA ARG A 28 -5.14 5.11 -7.21
C ARG A 28 -5.45 4.71 -5.77
N ARG A 29 -6.46 5.32 -5.15
CA ARG A 29 -6.90 4.99 -3.79
C ARG A 29 -7.26 3.51 -3.66
N VAL A 30 -8.09 2.99 -4.56
CA VAL A 30 -8.49 1.56 -4.59
C VAL A 30 -7.25 0.64 -4.67
N LEU A 31 -6.31 0.96 -5.57
CA LEU A 31 -5.08 0.19 -5.70
C LEU A 31 -4.23 0.24 -4.43
N LEU A 32 -4.06 1.41 -3.83
CA LEU A 32 -3.29 1.58 -2.60
C LEU A 32 -3.95 0.88 -1.41
N GLU A 33 -5.27 0.89 -1.29
CA GLU A 33 -6.00 0.15 -0.25
C GLU A 33 -5.80 -1.36 -0.39
N HIS A 34 -5.79 -1.87 -1.63
CA HIS A 34 -5.47 -3.28 -1.90
C HIS A 34 -4.03 -3.64 -1.48
N VAL A 35 -3.04 -2.80 -1.81
CA VAL A 35 -1.65 -3.01 -1.38
C VAL A 35 -1.53 -2.92 0.14
N ALA A 36 -2.16 -1.93 0.76
CA ALA A 36 -2.13 -1.74 2.21
C ALA A 36 -2.68 -2.96 2.96
N ALA A 37 -3.64 -3.69 2.37
CA ALA A 37 -4.19 -4.91 2.95
C ALA A 37 -3.17 -6.04 3.17
N ALA A 38 -1.99 -5.97 2.54
CA ALA A 38 -0.88 -6.90 2.80
C ALA A 38 -0.22 -6.70 4.17
N PHE A 39 -0.53 -5.58 4.86
CA PHE A 39 0.00 -5.25 6.17
C PHE A 39 -1.09 -5.34 7.23
N GLU A 40 -0.74 -5.90 8.38
CA GLU A 40 -1.61 -5.92 9.56
C GLU A 40 -1.67 -4.51 10.17
N PRO A 41 -2.87 -3.95 10.43
CA PRO A 41 -3.00 -2.64 11.06
C PRO A 41 -2.31 -2.56 12.43
N GLY A 42 -1.58 -1.47 12.67
CA GLY A 42 -0.91 -1.20 13.95
C GLY A 42 0.39 -2.00 14.20
N VAL A 43 0.69 -3.02 13.40
CA VAL A 43 1.94 -3.78 13.53
C VAL A 43 3.11 -2.98 12.97
N ARG A 44 4.08 -2.67 13.84
CA ARG A 44 5.30 -1.93 13.48
C ARG A 44 6.33 -2.88 12.88
N ILE A 45 6.75 -2.59 11.66
CA ILE A 45 7.75 -3.36 10.92
C ILE A 45 8.86 -2.45 10.40
N PRO A 46 10.11 -2.93 10.31
CA PRO A 46 11.22 -2.13 9.81
C PRO A 46 11.11 -1.87 8.30
N GLU A 47 11.69 -0.76 7.87
CA GLU A 47 11.69 -0.33 6.46
C GLU A 47 12.06 -1.44 5.46
N ARG A 48 13.05 -2.27 5.80
CA ARG A 48 13.53 -3.35 4.94
C ARG A 48 12.45 -4.40 4.64
N GLU A 49 11.61 -4.71 5.62
CA GLU A 49 10.53 -5.69 5.46
C GLU A 49 9.39 -5.09 4.65
N VAL A 50 9.06 -3.82 4.88
CA VAL A 50 8.11 -3.05 4.06
C VAL A 50 8.55 -3.07 2.60
N ASP A 51 9.82 -2.77 2.35
CA ASP A 51 10.37 -2.75 0.98
C ASP A 51 10.32 -4.12 0.31
N ALA A 52 10.57 -5.20 1.05
CA ALA A 52 10.44 -6.54 0.51
C ALA A 52 9.00 -6.84 0.06
N VAL A 53 8.00 -6.48 0.87
CA VAL A 53 6.57 -6.63 0.52
C VAL A 53 6.21 -5.74 -0.66
N LEU A 54 6.57 -4.46 -0.64
CA LEU A 54 6.21 -3.52 -1.70
C LEU A 54 6.89 -3.85 -3.04
N ARG A 55 8.09 -4.42 -3.04
CA ARG A 55 8.75 -4.92 -4.25
C ARG A 55 7.99 -6.06 -4.91
N ALA A 56 7.30 -6.91 -4.14
CA ALA A 56 6.46 -7.95 -4.70
C ALA A 56 5.26 -7.36 -5.48
N PHE A 57 4.78 -6.18 -5.08
CA PHE A 57 3.74 -5.46 -5.81
C PHE A 57 4.28 -4.59 -6.94
N TYR A 58 5.37 -3.84 -6.74
CA TYR A 58 5.84 -2.86 -7.72
C TYR A 58 7.36 -2.77 -7.74
N GLU A 59 7.98 -3.78 -8.33
CA GLU A 59 9.43 -3.92 -8.43
C GLU A 59 10.12 -2.72 -9.10
N THR A 60 9.46 -2.05 -10.05
CA THR A 60 10.05 -0.92 -10.77
C THR A 60 10.12 0.36 -9.94
N ASP A 61 9.22 0.57 -8.97
CA ASP A 61 9.18 1.79 -8.15
C ASP A 61 8.43 1.61 -6.82
N TRP A 62 8.90 0.68 -5.99
CA TRP A 62 8.34 0.43 -4.66
C TRP A 62 8.52 1.62 -3.71
N VAL A 63 9.50 2.49 -3.98
CA VAL A 63 9.75 3.70 -3.20
C VAL A 63 8.64 4.72 -3.40
N ALA A 64 8.20 4.96 -4.65
CA ALA A 64 7.03 5.79 -4.90
C ALA A 64 5.76 5.16 -4.34
N LEU A 65 5.60 3.84 -4.45
CA LEU A 65 4.47 3.14 -3.84
C LEU A 65 4.39 3.37 -2.33
N ARG A 66 5.52 3.26 -1.61
CA ARG A 66 5.62 3.55 -0.18
C ARG A 66 5.22 5.00 0.14
N ARG A 67 5.69 5.96 -0.67
CA ARG A 67 5.33 7.38 -0.53
C ARG A 67 3.83 7.58 -0.71
N TYR A 68 3.23 7.00 -1.74
CA TYR A 68 1.79 7.11 -1.97
C TYR A 68 0.95 6.51 -0.85
N LEU A 69 1.37 5.39 -0.24
CA LEU A 69 0.69 4.81 0.91
C LEU A 69 0.70 5.75 2.12
N ILE A 70 1.80 6.45 2.35
CA ILE A 70 1.93 7.46 3.41
C ILE A 70 1.12 8.71 3.09
N ASP A 71 1.25 9.25 1.88
CA ASP A 71 0.53 10.45 1.43
C ASP A 71 -0.99 10.23 1.46
N ALA A 72 -1.45 8.99 1.20
CA ALA A 72 -2.85 8.59 1.31
C ALA A 72 -3.30 8.30 2.75
N GLY A 73 -2.40 8.38 3.74
CA GLY A 73 -2.69 8.09 5.14
C GLY A 73 -3.04 6.63 5.42
N LEU A 74 -2.65 5.70 4.54
CA LEU A 74 -2.86 4.25 4.68
C LEU A 74 -1.71 3.56 5.43
N MET A 75 -0.54 4.19 5.43
CA MET A 75 0.60 3.82 6.26
C MET A 75 1.13 5.05 6.99
N ALA A 76 1.71 4.82 8.15
CA ALA A 76 2.46 5.81 8.88
C ALA A 76 3.88 5.29 9.14
N ARG A 77 4.79 6.19 9.49
CA ARG A 77 6.17 5.86 9.82
C ARG A 77 6.68 6.70 10.98
N GLU A 78 7.56 6.12 11.77
CA GLU A 78 8.24 6.77 12.88
C GLU A 78 9.50 5.98 13.23
N ASN A 79 10.63 6.66 13.45
CA ASN A 79 11.90 6.05 13.87
C ASN A 79 12.35 4.83 13.01
N GLY A 80 12.13 4.88 11.69
CA GLY A 80 12.48 3.79 10.76
C GLY A 80 11.53 2.59 10.77
N LEU A 81 10.47 2.66 11.56
CA LEU A 81 9.36 1.69 11.58
C LEU A 81 8.19 2.23 10.78
N TYR A 82 7.44 1.33 10.17
CA TYR A 82 6.24 1.61 9.40
C TYR A 82 5.13 0.70 9.89
N TRP A 83 3.88 1.16 9.74
CA TRP A 83 2.70 0.35 10.05
C TRP A 83 1.54 0.81 9.18
N ARG A 84 0.59 -0.10 8.94
CA ARG A 84 -0.70 0.26 8.34
C ARG A 84 -1.55 1.00 9.38
N THR A 85 -2.14 2.11 8.96
CA THR A 85 -3.03 2.94 9.79
C THR A 85 -4.43 2.31 9.90
N GLY A 86 -5.22 2.75 10.88
CA GLY A 86 -6.58 2.24 11.13
C GLY A 86 -6.64 1.02 12.06
N GLY A 87 -5.51 0.59 12.62
CA GLY A 87 -5.45 -0.37 13.74
C GLY A 87 -5.48 0.34 15.10
N PRO A 88 -5.73 -0.38 16.21
CA PRO A 88 -5.63 0.19 17.54
C PRO A 88 -4.23 0.76 17.79
N VAL A 89 -4.17 1.96 18.36
CA VAL A 89 -2.90 2.59 18.76
C VAL A 89 -2.59 2.10 20.17
N ASP A 90 -1.48 1.40 20.34
CA ASP A 90 -0.99 1.06 21.67
C ASP A 90 -0.39 2.33 22.30
N VAL A 91 -1.22 3.04 23.05
CA VAL A 91 -0.83 4.14 23.93
C VAL A 91 -0.41 3.50 25.25
N GLY A 92 0.82 3.02 25.28
CA GLY A 92 1.46 2.54 26.52
C GLY A 92 1.46 3.60 27.62
#